data_AF-A0ABC8T921-F1
#
_entry.id   AF-A0ABC8T921-F1
#
_cell.length_a   1.000
_cell.length_b   1.000
_cell.length_c   1.000
_cell.angle_alpha   90.00
_cell.angle_beta   90.00
_cell.angle_gamma   90.00
#
_symmetry.space_group_name_H-M   'P 1'
#
loop_
_entity.id
_entity.type
_entity.pdbx_description
1 polymer ?
#
loop_
_entity_poly.entity_id
_entity_poly.type
_entity_poly.pdbx_seq_one_letter_code
_entity_poly.pdbx_strand_id
1 'polypeptide(L)' 'NKATQKLLGEGDANEFNKKLLESVNATGRVYMTHAVVGGVYVIRLAVGATLTDYCHVIKAWKEIQEHAHNIKNEFL' A
#
# COMPACT_ATOMS: atom_id res chain seq x y z
N ASN A 1 17.19 5.81 -15.76
CA ASN A 1 17.02 5.26 -17.11
C ASN A 1 15.54 4.91 -17.30
N LYS A 2 15.08 4.70 -18.53
CA LYS A 2 13.68 4.32 -18.83
C LYS A 2 13.35 2.84 -18.50
N ALA A 3 14.11 2.17 -17.63
CA ALA A 3 14.08 0.71 -17.51
C ALA A 3 13.44 0.15 -16.23
N THR A 4 12.86 0.97 -15.34
CA THR A 4 12.29 0.46 -14.08
C THR A 4 10.76 0.54 -13.95
N GLN A 5 10.03 0.96 -14.99
CA GLN A 5 8.57 1.02 -14.92
C GLN A 5 7.96 0.46 -16.21
N LYS A 6 8.08 -0.86 -16.39
CA LYS A 6 6.99 -1.58 -17.03
C LYS A 6 5.85 -1.50 -16.02
N LEU A 7 4.99 -0.51 -16.20
CA LEU A 7 3.74 -0.40 -15.44
C LEU A 7 3.05 -1.74 -15.61
N LEU A 8 2.93 -2.48 -14.49
CA LEU A 8 1.94 -3.52 -14.31
C LEU A 8 0.67 -3.03 -15.03
N GLY A 9 0.06 -3.84 -15.90
CA GLY A 9 -1.18 -3.42 -16.56
C GLY A 9 -2.17 -2.91 -15.50
N GLU A 10 -3.09 -2.00 -15.83
CA GLU A 10 -3.97 -1.41 -14.80
C GLU A 10 -4.66 -2.49 -13.92
N GLY A 11 -4.96 -3.66 -14.48
CA GLY A 11 -5.41 -4.85 -13.74
C GLY A 11 -4.38 -5.40 -12.75
N ASP A 12 -3.13 -5.60 -13.17
CA ASP A 12 -2.02 -6.10 -12.34
C ASP A 12 -1.69 -5.10 -11.20
N ALA A 13 -1.74 -3.79 -11.47
CA ALA A 13 -1.50 -2.76 -10.46
C ALA A 13 -2.63 -2.72 -9.41
N ASN A 14 -3.87 -2.91 -9.84
CA ASN A 14 -5.02 -2.98 -8.95
C ASN A 14 -4.97 -4.22 -8.05
N GLU A 15 -4.61 -5.39 -8.60
CA GLU A 15 -4.46 -6.62 -7.82
C GLU A 15 -3.32 -6.49 -6.80
N PHE A 16 -2.18 -5.93 -7.22
CA PHE A 16 -1.06 -5.64 -6.32
C PHE A 16 -1.50 -4.74 -5.16
N ASN A 17 -2.18 -3.61 -5.44
CA ASN A 17 -2.65 -2.69 -4.40
C ASN A 17 -3.68 -3.34 -3.47
N LYS A 18 -4.54 -4.22 -3.99
CA LYS A 18 -5.51 -4.96 -3.17
C LYS A 18 -4.82 -5.90 -2.20
N LYS A 19 -3.88 -6.72 -2.68
CA LYS A 19 -3.08 -7.63 -1.84
C LYS A 19 -2.27 -6.87 -0.79
N LEU A 20 -1.66 -5.74 -1.18
CA LEU A 20 -0.93 -4.89 -0.26
C LEU A 20 -1.81 -4.38 0.88
N LEU A 21 -3.01 -3.87 0.56
CA LEU A 21 -3.95 -3.39 1.57
C LEU A 21 -4.36 -4.50 2.54
N GLU A 22 -4.74 -5.67 2.00
CA GLU A 22 -5.17 -6.82 2.81
C GLU A 22 -4.03 -7.30 3.73
N SER A 23 -2.81 -7.39 3.20
CA SER A 23 -1.63 -7.84 3.93
C SER A 23 -1.26 -6.89 5.08
N VAL A 24 -1.24 -5.57 4.83
CA VAL A 24 -0.95 -4.59 5.88
C VAL A 24 -2.04 -4.58 6.95
N ASN A 25 -3.32 -4.56 6.56
CA ASN A 25 -4.43 -4.55 7.51
C ASN A 25 -4.50 -5.84 8.36
N ALA A 26 -4.10 -6.99 7.80
CA ALA A 26 -4.05 -8.27 8.52
C ALA A 26 -3.06 -8.28 9.69
N THR A 27 -2.05 -7.40 9.68
CA THR A 27 -1.11 -7.27 10.81
C THR A 27 -1.75 -6.71 12.08
N GLY A 28 -2.86 -5.97 11.94
CA GLY A 28 -3.47 -5.21 13.02
C GLY A 28 -2.65 -4.03 13.55
N ARG A 29 -1.48 -3.74 12.97
CA ARG A 29 -0.59 -2.64 13.40
C ARG A 29 -0.98 -1.30 12.78
N VAL A 30 -1.49 -1.34 11.56
CA VAL A 30 -1.91 -0.17 10.78
C VAL A 30 -3.17 -0.56 10.02
N TYR A 31 -4.15 0.34 9.98
CA TYR A 31 -5.35 0.17 9.17
C TYR A 31 -5.43 1.26 8.10
N MET A 32 -5.64 0.83 6.87
CA MET A 32 -5.85 1.67 5.70
C MET A 32 -7.14 1.28 4.99
N THR A 33 -7.64 2.21 4.19
CA THR A 33 -8.82 1.99 3.32
C THR A 33 -8.39 2.10 1.86
N HIS A 34 -9.35 1.88 0.96
CA HIS A 34 -9.15 2.10 -0.47
C HIS A 34 -10.32 2.86 -1.07
N ALA A 35 -10.12 3.33 -2.30
CA ALA A 35 -11.18 3.80 -3.18
C ALA A 35 -10.86 3.37 -4.62
N VAL A 36 -11.90 3.24 -5.44
CA VAL A 36 -11.75 3.04 -6.89
C VAL A 36 -12.09 4.34 -7.59
N VAL A 37 -11.13 4.91 -8.32
CA VAL A 37 -11.28 6.18 -9.05
C VAL A 37 -10.93 5.92 -10.51
N GLY A 38 -11.90 6.09 -11.40
CA GLY A 38 -11.69 5.84 -12.83
C GLY A 38 -11.23 4.41 -13.16
N GLY A 39 -11.66 3.41 -12.36
CA GLY A 39 -11.22 2.02 -12.51
C GLY A 39 -9.88 1.68 -11.84
N VAL A 40 -9.20 2.66 -11.24
CA VAL A 40 -7.91 2.46 -10.54
C VAL A 40 -8.15 2.29 -9.04
N TYR A 41 -7.57 1.25 -8.45
CA TYR A 41 -7.62 0.93 -7.03
C TYR A 41 -6.53 1.71 -6.29
N VAL A 42 -6.95 2.66 -5.44
CA VAL A 42 -6.06 3.59 -4.73
C VAL A 42 -6.15 3.34 -3.23
N ILE A 43 -4.99 3.20 -2.58
CA ILE A 43 -4.88 3.05 -1.11
C ILE A 43 -4.93 4.43 -0.44
N ARG A 44 -5.62 4.51 0.70
CA ARG A 44 -5.77 5.73 1.52
C ARG A 44 -5.39 5.45 2.97
N LEU A 45 -4.48 6.26 3.50
CA LEU A 45 -4.12 6.29 4.91
C LEU A 45 -4.57 7.63 5.50
N ALA A 46 -5.47 7.58 6.49
CA ALA A 46 -5.91 8.76 7.22
C ALA A 46 -4.95 9.05 8.37
N VAL A 47 -4.32 10.22 8.37
CA VAL A 47 -3.39 10.70 9.41
C VAL A 47 -3.99 11.95 10.03
N GLY A 48 -4.01 12.03 11.37
CA GLY A 48 -4.48 13.22 12.09
C GLY A 48 -5.51 12.97 13.20
N ALA A 49 -5.61 11.76 13.74
CA ALA A 49 -6.37 11.55 14.97
C ALA A 49 -5.66 12.23 16.15
N THR A 50 -6.39 12.55 17.23
CA THR A 50 -5.89 13.31 18.38
C THR A 50 -4.61 12.74 19.01
N LEU A 51 -4.42 11.42 18.97
CA LEU A 51 -3.25 10.72 19.51
C LEU A 51 -2.24 10.29 18.43
N THR A 52 -2.45 10.67 17.17
CA THR A 52 -1.47 10.44 16.12
C THR A 52 -0.28 11.37 16.31
N ASP A 53 0.91 10.82 16.12
CA ASP A 53 2.18 11.52 16.26
C ASP A 53 3.08 11.06 15.09
N TYR A 54 4.14 11.81 14.81
CA TYR A 54 5.09 11.55 13.74
C TYR A 54 5.64 10.13 13.79
N CYS A 55 5.93 9.61 14.98
CA CYS A 55 6.43 8.24 15.14
C CYS A 55 5.43 7.17 14.62
N HIS A 56 4.12 7.42 14.72
CA HIS A 56 3.08 6.54 14.19
C HIS A 56 3.09 6.54 12.66
N VAL A 57 3.25 7.72 12.03
CA VAL A 57 3.33 7.86 10.58
C VAL A 57 4.56 7.15 10.02
N ILE A 58 5.71 7.32 10.68
CA ILE A 58 6.96 6.65 10.27
C ILE A 58 6.86 5.13 10.40
N LYS A 59 6.27 4.62 11.49
CA LYS A 59 6.03 3.19 11.65
C LYS A 59 5.10 2.66 10.55
N ALA A 60 3.99 3.34 10.30
CA ALA A 60 3.06 2.95 9.25
C ALA A 60 3.72 2.91 7.86
N TRP A 61 4.54 3.91 7.54
CA TRP A 61 5.26 3.96 6.28
C TRP A 61 6.24 2.78 6.12
N LYS A 62 7.00 2.44 7.17
CA LYS A 62 7.93 1.29 7.14
C LYS A 62 7.21 -0.03 6.91
N GLU A 63 6.11 -0.26 7.61
CA GLU A 63 5.27 -1.45 7.46
C GLU A 63 4.76 -1.58 6.03
N ILE A 64 4.24 -0.50 5.45
CA ILE A 64 3.76 -0.48 4.06
C ILE A 64 4.89 -0.86 3.09
N GLN A 65 6.09 -0.30 3.28
CA GLN A 65 7.23 -0.59 2.42
C GLN A 65 7.67 -2.06 2.52
N GLU A 66 7.71 -2.63 3.72
CA GLU A 66 8.06 -4.03 3.94
C GLU A 66 7.08 -4.98 3.25
N HIS A 67 5.79 -4.78 3.47
CA HIS A 67 4.75 -5.59 2.82
C HIS A 67 4.75 -5.43 1.30
N ALA A 68 4.95 -4.20 0.80
CA ALA A 68 5.05 -3.95 -0.64
C ALA A 68 6.27 -4.64 -1.26
N HIS A 69 7.40 -4.67 -0.56
CA HIS A 69 8.59 -5.37 -1.02
C HIS A 69 8.37 -6.88 -1.08
N ASN A 70 7.78 -7.46 -0.03
CA ASN A 70 7.50 -8.89 0.05
C ASN A 70 6.56 -9.32 -1.07
N ILE A 71 5.44 -8.61 -1.24
CA ILE A 71 4.46 -8.92 -2.30
C ILE A 71 5.09 -8.74 -3.67
N LYS A 72 5.87 -7.68 -3.90
CA LYS A 72 6.54 -7.47 -5.20
C LYS A 72 7.45 -8.65 -5.56
N ASN A 73 8.13 -9.23 -4.59
CA ASN A 73 8.99 -10.40 -4.81
C ASN A 73 8.18 -11.68 -5.13
N GLU A 74 6.90 -11.77 -4.76
CA GLU A 74 6.01 -12.88 -5.13
C GLU A 74 5.46 -12.74 -6.57
N PHE A 75 5.43 -11.52 -7.12
CA PHE A 75 4.98 -11.23 -8.49
C PHE A 75 6.11 -11.31 -9.54
N LEU A 76 7.36 -11.49 -9.13
CA LEU A 76 8.57 -11.61 -9.97
C LEU A 76 9.10 -13.04 -9.96
#